data_AF-A0A354GMB1-F1
#
_entry.id   AF-A0A354GMB1-F1
#
_cell.length_a   1.000
_cell.length_b   1.000
_cell.length_c   1.000
_cell.angle_alpha   90.00
_cell.angle_beta   90.00
_cell.angle_gamma   90.00
#
_symmetry.space_group_name_H-M   'P 1'
#
loop_
_entity.id
_entity.type
_entity.pdbx_description
1 polymer ?
#
loop_
_entity_poly.entity_id
_entity_poly.type
_entity_poly.pdbx_seq_one_letter_code
_entity_poly.pdbx_strand_id
1 'polypeptide(L)'
;MYSVLLTAGLPGGSEVECGGSFLYQPAFKIDEELRGPAEAYLPQPGDVMLRLDKSIFWRVTHYMALAFDPNGSAIVFARPDGSLAILEAGPNDTMWVGTPDMLPHLKEYAAAGRVWIRRRCVPLTPEQSCRLTEFALSQDGKRFAIGRLGQQLTPFRSRGPIRTRFVGKPKGDRASWFCSELVTEGCVAAGLLDPERTRPSATYPHDLFFGRSYNLFIDHHLDVNAGWYPPARWTDCP
;
A
#
# COMPACT_ATOMS: atom_id res chain seq x y z
N MET A 1 45.66 44.04 -18.72
CA MET A 1 44.20 43.84 -18.74
C MET A 1 43.91 42.70 -19.72
N TYR A 2 44.00 41.46 -19.24
CA TYR A 2 43.67 40.25 -20.02
C TYR A 2 42.70 39.43 -19.18
N SER A 3 41.53 39.19 -19.77
CA SER A 3 40.45 38.41 -19.19
C SER A 3 40.78 36.93 -19.35
N VAL A 4 40.84 36.18 -18.25
CA VAL A 4 40.90 34.72 -18.25
C VAL A 4 39.55 34.24 -17.74
N LEU A 5 38.72 33.76 -18.66
CA LEU A 5 37.53 32.97 -18.33
C LEU A 5 37.99 31.60 -17.81
N LEU A 6 37.73 31.33 -16.53
CA LEU A 6 37.77 30.00 -15.95
C LEU A 6 36.34 29.46 -15.89
N THR A 7 35.94 28.70 -16.89
CA THR A 7 34.77 27.82 -16.81
C THR A 7 35.16 26.60 -15.98
N ALA A 8 34.77 26.61 -14.70
CA ALA A 8 34.76 25.40 -13.88
C ALA A 8 33.60 24.52 -14.35
N GLY A 9 33.92 23.39 -14.97
CA GLY A 9 32.95 22.37 -15.35
C GLY A 9 32.27 21.80 -14.11
N LEU A 10 30.94 21.87 -14.08
CA LEU A 10 30.14 21.11 -13.12
C LEU A 10 30.26 19.62 -13.48
N PRO A 11 30.48 18.72 -12.51
CA PRO A 11 30.43 17.28 -12.77
C PRO A 11 29.02 16.93 -13.22
N GLY A 12 28.94 16.17 -14.32
CA GLY A 12 27.70 15.74 -14.95
C GLY A 12 26.73 15.13 -13.95
N GLY A 13 25.50 15.65 -13.95
CA GLY A 13 24.38 14.96 -13.36
C GLY A 13 24.23 13.63 -14.08
N SER A 14 24.51 12.53 -13.38
CA SER A 14 24.00 11.23 -13.81
C SER A 14 22.48 11.36 -13.84
N GLU A 15 21.88 11.33 -15.03
CA GLU A 15 20.45 11.05 -15.17
C GLU A 15 20.19 9.78 -14.37
N VAL A 16 19.42 9.90 -13.29
CA VAL A 16 18.90 8.73 -12.60
C VAL A 16 18.00 8.07 -13.63
N GLU A 17 18.50 7.02 -14.28
CA GLU A 17 17.68 6.16 -15.14
C GLU A 17 16.47 5.75 -14.31
N CYS A 18 15.32 6.35 -14.61
CA CYS A 18 14.08 6.00 -13.97
C CYS A 18 13.79 4.59 -14.44
N GLY A 19 14.10 3.59 -13.59
CA GLY A 19 14.20 2.16 -13.91
C GLY A 19 12.91 1.46 -14.37
N GLY A 20 12.09 2.13 -15.16
CA GLY A 20 10.77 1.73 -15.60
C GLY A 20 9.75 1.82 -14.48
N SER A 21 9.54 3.02 -13.93
CA SER A 21 8.62 3.27 -12.82
C SER A 21 8.10 4.70 -12.89
N PHE A 22 6.82 4.87 -13.21
CA PHE A 22 6.19 6.16 -13.42
C PHE A 22 4.86 6.26 -12.69
N LEU A 23 4.50 7.47 -12.24
CA LEU A 23 3.18 7.80 -11.72
C LEU A 23 2.51 8.86 -12.59
N TYR A 24 1.26 8.62 -12.94
CA TYR A 24 0.38 9.63 -13.54
C TYR A 24 -0.23 10.53 -12.48
N GLN A 25 -0.82 11.64 -12.91
CA GLN A 25 -1.49 12.58 -12.01
C GLN A 25 -2.52 11.86 -11.13
N PRO A 26 -2.52 12.14 -9.82
CA PRO A 26 -3.30 11.39 -8.86
C PRO A 26 -4.79 11.70 -9.00
N ALA A 27 -5.63 10.68 -8.80
CA ALA A 27 -7.08 10.83 -8.84
C ALA A 27 -7.76 9.79 -7.97
N PHE A 28 -8.77 10.20 -7.19
CA PHE A 28 -9.68 9.29 -6.49
C PHE A 28 -10.67 8.63 -7.45
N LYS A 29 -10.15 7.91 -8.45
CA LYS A 29 -10.94 7.20 -9.46
C LYS A 29 -10.33 5.85 -9.80
N ILE A 30 -11.19 4.84 -9.86
CA ILE A 30 -10.85 3.50 -10.34
C ILE A 30 -11.30 3.40 -11.79
N ASP A 31 -10.45 3.85 -12.71
CA ASP A 31 -10.70 3.83 -14.15
C ASP A 31 -9.44 3.43 -14.93
N GLU A 32 -9.56 3.50 -16.26
CA GLU A 32 -8.50 3.17 -17.22
C GLU A 32 -7.68 4.39 -17.64
N GLU A 33 -8.06 5.59 -17.19
CA GLU A 33 -7.48 6.83 -17.68
C GLU A 33 -6.10 7.08 -17.06
N LEU A 34 -5.10 7.23 -17.94
CA LEU A 34 -3.75 7.65 -17.58
C LEU A 34 -3.67 9.18 -17.69
N ARG A 35 -3.70 9.85 -16.53
CA ARG A 35 -3.80 11.31 -16.45
C ARG A 35 -2.41 11.94 -16.52
N GLY A 36 -2.05 12.47 -17.68
CA GLY A 36 -0.75 13.10 -17.88
C GLY A 36 -0.55 14.40 -17.09
N PRO A 37 0.71 14.85 -16.90
CA PRO A 37 1.93 14.16 -17.32
C PRO A 37 2.27 12.97 -16.41
N ALA A 38 2.94 11.96 -16.97
CA ALA A 38 3.61 10.91 -16.21
C ALA A 38 4.91 11.45 -15.63
N GLU A 39 5.18 11.15 -14.36
CA GLU A 39 6.38 11.55 -13.65
C GLU A 39 7.16 10.33 -13.19
N ALA A 40 8.48 10.45 -13.17
CA ALA A 40 9.35 9.44 -12.59
C ALA A 40 8.95 9.15 -11.14
N TYR A 41 8.71 7.88 -10.83
CA TYR A 41 8.38 7.46 -9.49
C TYR A 41 9.60 6.88 -8.80
N LEU A 42 10.07 7.61 -7.78
CA LEU A 42 11.11 7.18 -6.84
C LEU A 42 10.41 6.56 -5.62
N PRO A 43 10.37 5.22 -5.51
CA PRO A 43 9.62 4.56 -4.45
C PRO A 43 10.31 4.73 -3.10
N GLN A 44 9.53 4.83 -2.03
CA GLN A 44 10.06 4.96 -0.67
C GLN A 44 9.31 4.06 0.32
N PRO A 45 9.94 3.67 1.44
CA PRO A 45 9.25 2.98 2.53
C PRO A 45 7.99 3.73 2.97
N GLY A 46 6.93 2.98 3.25
CA GLY A 46 5.63 3.50 3.64
C GLY A 46 4.69 3.83 2.47
N ASP A 47 5.17 3.83 1.22
CA ASP A 47 4.28 3.93 0.06
C ASP A 47 3.33 2.72 0.02
N VAL A 48 2.06 2.96 -0.27
CA VAL A 48 1.03 1.90 -0.29
C VAL A 48 0.69 1.55 -1.73
N MET A 49 0.87 0.28 -2.08
CA MET A 49 0.44 -0.28 -3.35
C MET A 49 -1.01 -0.75 -3.23
N LEU A 50 -1.82 -0.44 -4.23
CA LEU A 50 -3.20 -0.90 -4.37
C LEU A 50 -3.34 -1.54 -5.75
N ARG A 51 -4.00 -2.69 -5.84
CA ARG A 51 -4.19 -3.37 -7.12
C ARG A 51 -5.62 -3.81 -7.33
N LEU A 52 -6.02 -3.83 -8.60
CA LEU A 52 -7.27 -4.44 -9.02
C LEU A 52 -6.97 -5.79 -9.66
N ASP A 53 -7.34 -6.85 -8.94
CA ASP A 53 -7.34 -8.21 -9.44
C ASP A 53 -8.50 -8.42 -10.44
N LYS A 54 -8.24 -9.19 -11.50
CA LYS A 54 -9.24 -9.59 -12.50
C LYS A 54 -10.07 -10.79 -12.04
N SER A 55 -9.69 -11.47 -10.95
CA SER A 55 -10.43 -12.60 -10.40
C SER A 55 -11.85 -12.21 -9.99
N ILE A 56 -12.82 -12.72 -10.76
CA ILE A 56 -14.25 -12.50 -10.52
C ILE A 56 -14.65 -13.02 -9.13
N PHE A 57 -14.06 -14.14 -8.68
CA PHE A 57 -14.33 -14.71 -7.37
C PHE A 57 -13.94 -13.74 -6.24
N TRP A 58 -12.74 -13.16 -6.31
CA TRP A 58 -12.30 -12.19 -5.32
C TRP A 58 -13.14 -10.92 -5.37
N ARG A 59 -13.51 -10.45 -6.56
CA ARG A 59 -14.39 -9.30 -6.71
C ARG A 59 -15.76 -9.54 -6.06
N VAL A 60 -16.42 -10.65 -6.35
CA VAL A 60 -17.73 -10.98 -5.76
C VAL A 60 -17.67 -11.06 -4.23
N THR A 61 -16.68 -11.77 -3.68
CA THR A 61 -16.53 -11.89 -2.21
C THR A 61 -16.23 -10.55 -1.53
N HIS A 62 -15.44 -9.67 -2.17
CA HIS A 62 -15.20 -8.30 -1.68
C HIS A 62 -16.47 -7.45 -1.70
N TYR A 63 -17.29 -7.55 -2.74
CA TYR A 63 -18.57 -6.82 -2.78
C TYR A 63 -19.52 -7.29 -1.68
N MET A 64 -19.61 -8.60 -1.42
CA MET A 64 -20.41 -9.14 -0.33
C MET A 64 -19.91 -8.72 1.06
N ALA A 65 -18.60 -8.53 1.21
CA ALA A 65 -17.99 -8.01 2.44
C ALA A 65 -18.09 -6.48 2.58
N LEU A 66 -18.71 -5.76 1.64
CA LEU A 66 -18.71 -4.28 1.55
C LEU A 66 -17.29 -3.70 1.51
N ALA A 67 -16.38 -4.43 0.86
CA ALA A 67 -14.98 -4.08 0.67
C ALA A 67 -14.72 -3.42 -0.68
N PHE A 68 -15.49 -3.78 -1.72
CA PHE A 68 -15.42 -3.22 -3.08
C PHE A 68 -14.01 -3.24 -3.70
N ASP A 69 -13.85 -2.60 -4.85
CA ASP A 69 -12.55 -2.44 -5.52
C ASP A 69 -11.79 -1.19 -5.00
N PRO A 70 -10.45 -1.12 -5.04
CA PRO A 70 -9.52 -2.22 -5.36
C PRO A 70 -9.57 -3.33 -4.31
N ASN A 71 -9.04 -4.50 -4.66
CA ASN A 71 -9.16 -5.73 -3.86
C ASN A 71 -7.80 -6.28 -3.36
N GLY A 72 -6.68 -5.72 -3.83
CA GLY A 72 -5.34 -5.99 -3.29
C GLY A 72 -4.69 -4.74 -2.71
N SER A 73 -3.90 -4.92 -1.66
CA SER A 73 -3.08 -3.87 -1.07
C SER A 73 -1.80 -4.43 -0.49
N ALA A 74 -0.73 -3.65 -0.56
CA ALA A 74 0.56 -3.95 0.05
C ALA A 74 1.28 -2.65 0.45
N ILE A 75 2.37 -2.75 1.20
CA ILE A 75 3.17 -1.58 1.63
C ILE A 75 4.65 -1.78 1.30
N VAL A 76 5.28 -0.74 0.77
CA VAL A 76 6.72 -0.73 0.47
C VAL A 76 7.50 -0.57 1.76
N PHE A 77 8.59 -1.31 1.94
CA PHE A 77 9.53 -1.15 3.03
C PHE A 77 10.97 -1.36 2.56
N ALA A 78 11.94 -0.89 3.35
CA ALA A 78 13.35 -1.14 3.08
C ALA A 78 13.82 -2.37 3.88
N ARG A 79 14.50 -3.30 3.22
CA ARG A 79 15.21 -4.40 3.88
C ARG A 79 16.49 -3.87 4.57
N PRO A 80 17.12 -4.65 5.46
CA PRO A 80 18.35 -4.23 6.15
C PRO A 80 19.52 -3.89 5.21
N ASP A 81 19.54 -4.45 4.00
CA ASP A 81 20.53 -4.17 2.96
C ASP A 81 20.22 -2.90 2.14
N GLY A 82 19.13 -2.19 2.45
CA GLY A 82 18.67 -1.01 1.74
C GLY A 82 17.83 -1.29 0.49
N SER A 83 17.68 -2.56 0.07
CA SER A 83 16.81 -2.91 -1.04
C SER A 83 15.33 -2.68 -0.67
N LEU A 84 14.51 -2.31 -1.66
CA LEU A 84 13.08 -2.10 -1.45
C LEU A 84 12.29 -3.38 -1.75
N ALA A 85 11.37 -3.68 -0.84
CA ALA A 85 10.47 -4.83 -0.92
C ALA A 85 9.02 -4.40 -0.68
N ILE A 86 8.08 -5.26 -1.05
CA ILE A 86 6.65 -5.08 -0.80
C ILE A 86 6.22 -6.09 0.25
N LEU A 87 5.62 -5.65 1.36
CA LEU A 87 4.95 -6.54 2.31
C LEU A 87 3.50 -6.75 1.86
N GLU A 88 3.17 -7.98 1.44
CA GLU A 88 1.83 -8.35 0.95
C GLU A 88 1.35 -9.67 1.56
N ALA A 89 0.04 -9.73 1.87
CA ALA A 89 -0.61 -10.99 2.21
C ALA A 89 -1.26 -11.58 0.96
N GLY A 90 -0.81 -12.77 0.56
CA GLY A 90 -1.26 -13.48 -0.64
C GLY A 90 -0.75 -12.89 -1.95
N PRO A 91 0.56 -12.58 -2.09
CA PRO A 91 1.09 -12.17 -3.38
C PRO A 91 0.83 -13.27 -4.41
N ASN A 92 0.36 -12.90 -5.60
CA ASN A 92 0.10 -13.79 -6.75
C ASN A 92 -0.84 -14.94 -6.40
N ASP A 93 -1.90 -14.64 -5.63
CA ASP A 93 -2.90 -15.61 -5.15
C ASP A 93 -2.33 -16.77 -4.31
N THR A 94 -1.16 -16.57 -3.70
CA THR A 94 -0.60 -17.54 -2.75
C THR A 94 -1.35 -17.53 -1.41
N MET A 95 -1.18 -18.61 -0.63
CA MET A 95 -1.77 -18.73 0.71
C MET A 95 -0.84 -18.21 1.83
N TRP A 96 0.10 -17.33 1.48
CA TRP A 96 1.19 -16.91 2.36
C TRP A 96 1.39 -15.40 2.33
N VAL A 97 1.98 -14.85 3.38
CA VAL A 97 2.55 -13.51 3.40
C VAL A 97 3.94 -13.58 2.80
N GLY A 98 4.28 -12.61 1.97
CA GLY A 98 5.58 -12.53 1.32
C GLY A 98 6.12 -11.11 1.28
N THR A 99 7.43 -11.04 1.08
CA THR A 99 8.18 -9.80 0.94
C THR A 99 8.94 -9.71 -0.40
N PRO A 100 8.27 -9.82 -1.57
CA PRO A 100 8.94 -9.79 -2.88
C PRO A 100 9.67 -8.47 -3.16
N ASP A 101 10.64 -8.52 -4.07
CA ASP A 101 11.34 -7.34 -4.57
C ASP A 101 10.36 -6.37 -5.21
N MET A 102 10.42 -5.11 -4.79
CA MET A 102 9.34 -4.16 -5.06
C MET A 102 9.13 -3.91 -6.56
N LEU A 103 10.18 -3.60 -7.32
CA LEU A 103 10.03 -3.20 -8.72
C LEU A 103 9.63 -4.36 -9.65
N PRO A 104 10.28 -5.55 -9.60
CA PRO A 104 9.82 -6.70 -10.37
C PRO A 104 8.36 -7.07 -10.07
N HIS A 105 7.97 -7.01 -8.79
CA HIS A 105 6.61 -7.33 -8.36
C HIS A 105 5.56 -6.34 -8.88
N LEU A 106 5.88 -5.04 -8.89
CA LEU A 106 5.01 -4.03 -9.51
C LEU A 106 4.83 -4.29 -11.01
N LYS A 107 5.91 -4.61 -11.73
CA LYS A 107 5.87 -4.94 -13.17
C LYS A 107 4.98 -6.14 -13.46
N GLU A 108 5.10 -7.20 -12.66
CA GLU A 108 4.24 -8.39 -12.75
C GLU A 108 2.76 -8.00 -12.61
N TYR A 109 2.42 -7.16 -11.63
CA TYR A 109 1.05 -6.72 -11.44
C TYR A 109 0.53 -5.75 -12.49
N ALA A 110 1.36 -4.86 -13.03
CA ALA A 110 0.93 -4.00 -14.13
C ALA A 110 0.68 -4.80 -15.42
N ALA A 111 1.43 -5.89 -15.65
CA ALA A 111 1.18 -6.79 -16.77
C ALA A 111 -0.17 -7.53 -16.61
N ALA A 112 -0.52 -7.91 -15.38
CA ALA A 112 -1.77 -8.61 -15.09
C ALA A 112 -2.99 -7.68 -14.98
N GLY A 113 -2.83 -6.46 -14.46
CA GLY A 113 -3.92 -5.58 -14.10
C GLY A 113 -3.48 -4.16 -13.73
N ARG A 114 -4.35 -3.46 -13.00
CA ARG A 114 -4.14 -2.05 -12.66
C ARG A 114 -3.50 -1.93 -11.28
N VAL A 115 -2.34 -1.26 -11.22
CA VAL A 115 -1.66 -0.85 -9.98
C VAL A 115 -1.78 0.65 -9.73
N TRP A 116 -2.09 1.03 -8.50
CA TRP A 116 -1.99 2.40 -8.01
C TRP A 116 -1.01 2.47 -6.85
N ILE A 117 -0.37 3.61 -6.71
CA ILE A 117 0.46 3.94 -5.56
C ILE A 117 -0.17 5.11 -4.83
N ARG A 118 -0.31 4.96 -3.52
CA ARG A 118 -0.44 6.09 -2.60
C ARG A 118 0.95 6.40 -2.06
N ARG A 119 1.54 7.49 -2.55
CA ARG A 119 2.86 7.93 -2.13
C ARG A 119 2.77 8.64 -0.77
N ARG A 120 3.70 8.36 0.13
CA ARG A 120 3.89 9.11 1.38
C ARG A 120 4.12 10.59 1.09
N CYS A 121 3.39 11.45 1.80
CA CYS A 121 3.60 12.91 1.74
C CYS A 121 4.91 13.31 2.40
N VAL A 122 5.24 12.63 3.50
CA VAL A 122 6.46 12.83 4.29
C VAL A 122 7.18 11.49 4.37
N PRO A 123 8.47 11.42 3.97
CA PRO A 123 9.29 10.23 4.13
C PRO A 123 9.29 9.74 5.58
N LEU A 124 9.48 8.43 5.76
CA LEU A 124 9.59 7.88 7.10
C LEU A 124 10.87 8.39 7.78
N THR A 125 10.77 8.68 9.07
CA THR A 125 11.96 8.81 9.92
C THR A 125 12.70 7.47 9.98
N PRO A 126 14.02 7.47 10.28
CA PRO A 126 14.77 6.22 10.44
C PRO A 126 14.12 5.23 11.41
N GLU A 127 13.57 5.72 12.52
CA GLU A 127 12.90 4.90 13.53
C GLU A 127 11.56 4.34 13.03
N GLN A 128 10.79 5.09 12.24
CA GLN A 128 9.57 4.59 11.61
C GLN A 128 9.91 3.53 10.56
N SER A 129 10.94 3.75 9.74
CA SER A 129 11.38 2.79 8.74
C SER A 129 11.88 1.49 9.40
N CYS A 130 12.70 1.58 10.44
CA CYS A 130 13.19 0.43 11.19
C CYS A 130 12.04 -0.42 11.75
N ARG A 131 11.05 0.23 12.41
CA ARG A 131 9.87 -0.47 12.94
C ARG A 131 9.03 -1.14 11.84
N LEU A 132 8.88 -0.49 10.68
CA LEU A 132 8.19 -1.09 9.55
C LEU A 132 8.94 -2.33 9.03
N THR A 133 10.26 -2.25 8.93
CA THR A 133 11.13 -3.36 8.52
C THR A 133 11.05 -4.53 9.50
N GLU A 134 11.19 -4.28 10.79
CA GLU A 134 11.06 -5.32 11.84
C GLU A 134 9.68 -5.99 11.78
N PHE A 135 8.62 -5.19 11.65
CA PHE A 135 7.28 -5.73 11.46
C PHE A 135 7.21 -6.59 10.20
N ALA A 136 7.62 -6.07 9.04
CA ALA A 136 7.52 -6.78 7.76
C ALA A 136 8.25 -8.12 7.77
N LEU A 137 9.50 -8.14 8.23
CA LEU A 137 10.30 -9.36 8.30
C LEU A 137 9.73 -10.39 9.28
N SER A 138 9.11 -9.94 10.38
CA SER A 138 8.44 -10.85 11.32
C SER A 138 7.11 -11.41 10.81
N GLN A 139 6.54 -10.84 9.73
CA GLN A 139 5.31 -11.33 9.11
C GLN A 139 5.55 -12.24 7.90
N ASP A 140 6.76 -12.22 7.32
CA ASP A 140 7.11 -13.03 6.16
C ASP A 140 6.90 -14.53 6.43
N GLY A 141 6.36 -15.25 5.45
CA GLY A 141 6.06 -16.69 5.56
C GLY A 141 4.84 -17.06 6.41
N LYS A 142 4.12 -16.08 6.99
CA LYS A 142 2.85 -16.36 7.71
C LYS A 142 1.71 -16.66 6.74
N ARG A 143 0.58 -17.13 7.25
CA ARG A 143 -0.54 -17.58 6.41
C ARG A 143 -1.41 -16.43 5.91
N PHE A 144 -2.00 -16.59 4.73
CA PHE A 144 -3.13 -15.78 4.31
C PHE A 144 -4.40 -16.13 5.11
N ALA A 145 -5.13 -15.14 5.60
CA ALA A 145 -6.24 -15.31 6.53
C ALA A 145 -7.59 -15.58 5.84
N ILE A 146 -7.67 -16.58 4.96
CA ILE A 146 -8.89 -16.89 4.19
C ILE A 146 -10.12 -17.13 5.08
N GLY A 147 -9.95 -17.81 6.22
CA GLY A 147 -11.05 -18.08 7.15
C GLY A 147 -11.62 -16.80 7.76
N ARG A 148 -10.75 -15.83 8.10
CA ARG A 148 -11.21 -14.53 8.61
C ARG A 148 -11.82 -13.68 7.51
N LEU A 149 -11.33 -13.77 6.28
CA LEU A 149 -11.98 -13.13 5.13
C LEU A 149 -13.40 -13.70 4.93
N GLY A 150 -13.56 -15.03 5.03
CA GLY A 150 -14.88 -15.69 5.03
C GLY A 150 -15.79 -15.25 6.18
N GLN A 151 -15.27 -15.04 7.39
CA GLN A 151 -16.04 -14.51 8.53
C GLN A 151 -16.63 -13.11 8.24
N GLN A 152 -16.02 -12.33 7.34
CA GLN A 152 -16.53 -11.00 6.95
C GLN A 152 -17.85 -11.08 6.16
N LEU A 153 -18.19 -12.26 5.64
CA LEU A 153 -19.47 -12.54 4.97
C LEU A 153 -20.59 -12.87 5.95
N THR A 154 -20.30 -12.93 7.26
CA THR A 154 -21.28 -13.28 8.30
C THR A 154 -21.69 -12.04 9.10
N PRO A 155 -22.85 -12.06 9.81
CA PRO A 155 -23.22 -11.01 10.75
C PRO A 155 -22.21 -10.78 11.89
N PHE A 156 -21.31 -11.74 12.15
CA PHE A 156 -20.28 -11.66 13.18
C PHE A 156 -19.00 -10.92 12.72
N ARG A 157 -18.99 -10.39 11.49
CA ARG A 157 -17.89 -9.64 10.92
C ARG A 157 -17.44 -8.46 11.77
N SER A 158 -16.15 -8.14 11.72
CA SER A 158 -15.59 -6.95 12.36
C SER A 158 -16.01 -5.67 11.64
N ARG A 159 -16.28 -5.72 10.32
CA ARG A 159 -16.81 -4.60 9.54
C ARG A 159 -18.34 -4.50 9.62
N GLY A 160 -18.85 -4.10 10.78
CA GLY A 160 -20.28 -3.85 11.00
C GLY A 160 -20.53 -2.43 11.51
N PRO A 161 -21.71 -1.85 11.27
CA PRO A 161 -21.99 -0.44 11.61
C PRO A 161 -21.83 -0.12 13.10
N ILE A 162 -22.01 -1.12 13.98
CA ILE A 162 -21.86 -0.98 15.44
C ILE A 162 -20.57 -1.66 15.94
N ARG A 163 -20.30 -2.90 15.50
CA ARG A 163 -19.21 -3.72 16.03
C ARG A 163 -17.83 -3.10 15.83
N THR A 164 -17.58 -2.42 14.71
CA THR A 164 -16.26 -1.84 14.37
C THR A 164 -15.74 -0.87 15.41
N ARG A 165 -16.62 -0.22 16.19
CA ARG A 165 -16.22 0.65 17.30
C ARG A 165 -15.45 -0.12 18.39
N PHE A 166 -15.80 -1.39 18.61
CA PHE A 166 -15.31 -2.21 19.73
C PHE A 166 -14.36 -3.33 19.31
N VAL A 167 -14.44 -3.80 18.05
CA VAL A 167 -13.62 -4.93 17.55
C VAL A 167 -12.76 -4.52 16.36
N GLY A 168 -11.74 -5.33 16.07
CA GLY A 168 -10.86 -5.13 14.91
C GLY A 168 -9.72 -4.15 15.15
N LYS A 169 -9.41 -3.83 16.42
CA LYS A 169 -8.21 -3.08 16.84
C LYS A 169 -6.91 -3.77 16.40
N PRO A 170 -5.79 -3.03 16.31
CA PRO A 170 -4.47 -3.60 16.08
C PRO A 170 -4.13 -4.71 17.07
N LYS A 171 -3.37 -5.71 16.62
CA LYS A 171 -2.90 -6.82 17.44
C LYS A 171 -1.38 -6.90 17.52
N GLY A 172 -0.66 -6.26 16.61
CA GLY A 172 0.80 -6.34 16.54
C GLY A 172 1.29 -7.65 15.93
N ASP A 173 0.99 -8.81 16.54
CA ASP A 173 1.36 -10.11 16.00
C ASP A 173 0.15 -11.04 15.80
N ARG A 174 0.12 -11.76 14.68
CA ARG A 174 -0.88 -12.76 14.32
C ARG A 174 -0.26 -13.86 13.49
N ALA A 175 -0.83 -15.07 13.58
CA ALA A 175 -0.44 -16.21 12.75
C ALA A 175 -0.85 -16.12 11.27
N SER A 176 -1.77 -15.22 10.93
CA SER A 176 -2.25 -15.02 9.56
C SER A 176 -2.74 -13.62 9.33
N TRP A 177 -2.81 -13.18 8.08
CA TRP A 177 -3.22 -11.84 7.66
C TRP A 177 -4.00 -11.84 6.35
N PHE A 178 -4.89 -10.87 6.15
CA PHE A 178 -5.35 -10.51 4.80
C PHE A 178 -4.76 -9.14 4.40
N CYS A 179 -4.81 -8.83 3.10
CA CYS A 179 -4.00 -7.77 2.47
C CYS A 179 -4.01 -6.42 3.21
N SER A 180 -5.18 -5.80 3.35
CA SER A 180 -5.36 -4.48 3.97
C SER A 180 -5.18 -4.49 5.48
N GLU A 181 -5.50 -5.61 6.15
CA GLU A 181 -5.20 -5.79 7.57
C GLU A 181 -3.69 -5.72 7.81
N LEU A 182 -2.89 -6.41 6.99
CA LEU A 182 -1.43 -6.41 7.09
C LEU A 182 -0.84 -5.01 6.86
N VAL A 183 -1.28 -4.32 5.81
CA VAL A 183 -0.84 -2.94 5.52
C VAL A 183 -1.16 -2.02 6.69
N THR A 184 -2.38 -2.10 7.21
CA THR A 184 -2.85 -1.19 8.26
C THR A 184 -2.15 -1.49 9.60
N GLU A 185 -1.86 -2.76 9.92
CA GLU A 185 -1.06 -3.13 11.10
C GLU A 185 0.40 -2.72 10.95
N GLY A 186 0.98 -2.85 9.75
CA GLY A 186 2.32 -2.34 9.46
C GLY A 186 2.42 -0.83 9.66
N CYS A 187 1.42 -0.07 9.20
CA CYS A 187 1.33 1.37 9.45
C CYS A 187 1.22 1.70 10.95
N VAL A 188 0.47 0.92 11.73
CA VAL A 188 0.38 1.12 13.19
C VAL A 188 1.71 0.80 13.87
N ALA A 189 2.34 -0.34 13.53
CA ALA A 189 3.64 -0.74 14.07
C ALA A 189 4.73 0.30 13.79
N ALA A 190 4.72 0.87 12.59
CA ALA A 190 5.62 1.94 12.18
C ALA A 190 5.26 3.31 12.81
N GLY A 191 4.14 3.45 13.53
CA GLY A 191 3.69 4.72 14.11
C GLY A 191 3.19 5.73 13.07
N LEU A 192 2.63 5.27 11.96
CA LEU A 192 2.05 6.09 10.89
C LEU A 192 0.54 6.26 11.03
N LEU A 193 -0.11 5.34 11.75
CA LEU A 193 -1.54 5.41 12.08
C LEU A 193 -1.73 5.23 13.58
N ASP A 194 -2.69 5.97 14.13
CA ASP A 194 -3.04 5.91 15.56
C ASP A 194 -3.73 4.57 15.89
N PRO A 195 -3.19 3.74 16.80
CA PRO A 195 -3.75 2.44 17.15
C PRO A 195 -5.18 2.50 17.72
N GLU A 196 -5.56 3.60 18.39
CA GLU A 196 -6.90 3.71 18.98
C GLU A 196 -7.98 4.06 17.93
N ARG A 197 -7.57 4.73 16.86
CA ARG A 197 -8.44 5.15 15.75
C ARG A 197 -8.48 4.13 14.62
N THR A 198 -7.49 3.25 14.55
CA THR A 198 -7.32 2.31 13.45
C THR A 198 -8.03 0.99 13.70
N ARG A 199 -8.61 0.38 12.66
CA ARG A 199 -9.30 -0.92 12.73
C ARG A 199 -8.83 -1.88 11.65
N PRO A 200 -7.59 -2.41 11.72
CA PRO A 200 -7.01 -3.21 10.65
C PRO A 200 -7.90 -4.36 10.18
N SER A 201 -8.54 -5.10 11.10
CA SER A 201 -9.42 -6.22 10.71
C SER A 201 -10.74 -5.80 10.08
N ALA A 202 -11.05 -4.51 10.01
CA ALA A 202 -12.26 -3.98 9.38
C ALA A 202 -11.96 -3.03 8.21
N THR A 203 -10.70 -2.64 8.03
CA THR A 203 -10.20 -1.81 6.92
C THR A 203 -10.01 -2.67 5.67
N TYR A 204 -10.40 -2.15 4.52
CA TYR A 204 -10.23 -2.78 3.20
C TYR A 204 -9.44 -1.89 2.24
N PRO A 205 -8.92 -2.44 1.12
CA PRO A 205 -8.12 -1.65 0.18
C PRO A 205 -8.89 -0.46 -0.41
N HIS A 206 -10.21 -0.56 -0.60
CA HIS A 206 -11.06 0.58 -0.96
C HIS A 206 -10.95 1.73 0.06
N ASP A 207 -10.96 1.44 1.36
CA ASP A 207 -10.85 2.48 2.39
C ASP A 207 -9.47 3.17 2.31
N LEU A 208 -8.41 2.39 2.05
CA LEU A 208 -7.06 2.93 1.84
C LEU A 208 -6.97 3.75 0.54
N PHE A 209 -7.65 3.33 -0.53
CA PHE A 209 -7.65 4.00 -1.82
C PHE A 209 -8.28 5.39 -1.73
N PHE A 210 -9.50 5.49 -1.19
CA PHE A 210 -10.23 6.74 -1.13
C PHE A 210 -9.90 7.57 0.12
N GLY A 211 -9.36 6.94 1.17
CA GLY A 211 -9.31 7.54 2.51
C GLY A 211 -10.72 7.85 3.04
N ARG A 212 -11.72 7.09 2.57
CA ARG A 212 -13.15 7.21 2.90
C ARG A 212 -13.74 5.82 2.99
N SER A 213 -14.76 5.64 3.82
CA SER A 213 -15.37 4.33 4.06
C SER A 213 -16.88 4.38 4.12
N TYR A 214 -17.53 3.32 3.68
CA TYR A 214 -18.96 3.09 3.98
C TYR A 214 -19.20 2.70 5.45
N ASN A 215 -18.14 2.32 6.17
CA ASN A 215 -18.22 2.11 7.62
C ASN A 215 -17.94 3.44 8.34
N LEU A 216 -18.97 4.00 9.01
CA LEU A 216 -18.88 5.31 9.66
C LEU A 216 -17.73 5.42 10.67
N PHE A 217 -17.41 4.35 11.41
CA PHE A 217 -16.27 4.41 12.33
C PHE A 217 -14.98 4.64 11.56
N ILE A 218 -14.73 3.85 10.51
CA ILE A 218 -13.52 3.98 9.69
C ILE A 218 -13.50 5.33 8.99
N ASP A 219 -14.63 5.77 8.40
CA ASP A 219 -14.73 7.04 7.68
C ASP A 219 -14.38 8.26 8.54
N HIS A 220 -14.71 8.24 9.84
CA HIS A 220 -14.40 9.32 10.77
C HIS A 220 -13.01 9.21 11.42
N HIS A 221 -12.41 8.01 11.48
CA HIS A 221 -11.24 7.76 12.32
C HIS A 221 -9.97 7.40 11.55
N LEU A 222 -10.08 6.74 10.39
CA LEU A 222 -8.94 6.36 9.57
C LEU A 222 -8.51 7.53 8.69
N ASP A 223 -7.45 8.23 9.08
CA ASP A 223 -6.96 9.42 8.38
C ASP A 223 -5.74 9.12 7.48
N VAL A 224 -5.96 8.33 6.43
CA VAL A 224 -4.91 8.03 5.45
C VAL A 224 -4.59 9.25 4.58
N ASN A 225 -5.56 10.15 4.38
CA ASN A 225 -5.37 11.33 3.53
C ASN A 225 -4.46 12.39 4.18
N ALA A 226 -4.30 12.41 5.51
CA ALA A 226 -3.30 13.26 6.16
C ALA A 226 -1.85 12.84 5.88
N GLY A 227 -1.61 11.56 5.58
CA GLY A 227 -0.26 11.02 5.44
C GLY A 227 0.17 10.72 4.01
N TRP A 228 -0.77 10.44 3.12
CA TRP A 228 -0.49 9.96 1.77
C TRP A 228 -1.18 10.83 0.72
N TYR A 229 -0.48 11.07 -0.39
CA TYR A 229 -1.08 11.65 -1.58
C TYR A 229 -2.25 10.78 -2.07
N PRO A 230 -3.18 11.36 -2.85
CA PRO A 230 -4.22 10.57 -3.51
C PRO A 230 -3.59 9.50 -4.42
N PRO A 231 -4.31 8.40 -4.71
CA PRO A 231 -3.76 7.31 -5.50
C PRO A 231 -3.43 7.77 -6.93
N ALA A 232 -2.24 7.40 -7.38
CA ALA A 232 -1.75 7.63 -8.73
C ALA A 232 -1.59 6.31 -9.48
N ARG A 233 -1.97 6.26 -10.77
CA ARG A 233 -1.75 5.08 -11.61
C ARG A 233 -0.24 4.87 -11.78
N TRP A 234 0.21 3.63 -11.60
CA TRP A 234 1.59 3.23 -11.85
C TRP A 234 1.73 2.43 -13.14
N THR A 235 2.82 2.69 -13.87
CA THR A 235 3.24 1.96 -15.08
C THR A 235 4.77 1.84 -15.12
N ASP A 236 5.25 0.87 -15.90
CA ASP A 236 6.67 0.65 -16.14
C ASP A 236 7.24 1.50 -17.28
N CYS A 237 6.40 2.17 -18.05
CA CYS A 237 6.75 3.18 -19.04
C CYS A 237 5.71 4.33 -19.05
N PRO A 238 6.09 5.54 -19.51
CA PRO A 238 5.21 6.71 -19.54
C PRO A 238 4.16 6.66 -20.66
#